data_AF-A0A605EGY6-F1
#
_entry.id   AF-A0A605EGY6-F1
#
_cell.length_a   1.000
_cell.length_b   1.000
_cell.length_c   1.000
_cell.angle_alpha   90.00
_cell.angle_beta   90.00
_cell.angle_gamma   90.00
#
_symmetry.space_group_name_H-M   'P 1'
#
loop_
_entity.id
_entity.type
_entity.pdbx_description
1 polymer ?
#
loop_
_entity_poly.entity_id
_entity_poly.type
_entity_poly.pdbx_seq_one_letter_code
_entity_poly.pdbx_strand_id
1 'polypeptide(L)'
;GKGSNRNIATSHEYLLIYGKSSKACLVGLPDDDTLYNKTDEYGHYKIDGLFRKKGEASLRSDRPNMFYPLYANPKTGHVSTEAKSELVEIYPIDSKGIERRWLWGRDTAKERSWQLYASNKGVIYVKNYSNVKKRKKVRTLWNETSFYTERATNEIKEIFGDKVFDTPKPLSYISAILDSLADSDALILDFFAGSATTAHAAALLNKSDGGKRKTILMENNTLIPEKHLAYKLGFKTIADIS
;
A
#
# COMPACT_ATOMS: atom_id res chain seq x y z
N GLY A 1 -9.21 -26.42 -12.85
CA GLY A 1 -8.92 -25.12 -12.21
C GLY A 1 -9.75 -24.04 -12.86
N LYS A 2 -10.03 -22.92 -12.17
CA LYS A 2 -10.91 -21.83 -12.64
C LYS A 2 -10.52 -21.19 -13.99
N GLY A 3 -9.36 -21.54 -14.56
CA GLY A 3 -8.93 -21.16 -15.90
C GLY A 3 -9.42 -22.04 -17.05
N SER A 4 -10.25 -23.06 -16.82
CA SER A 4 -10.73 -23.99 -17.87
C SER A 4 -11.91 -23.46 -18.71
N ASN A 5 -12.27 -22.18 -18.56
CA ASN A 5 -13.32 -21.56 -19.36
C ASN A 5 -12.83 -21.34 -20.80
N ARG A 6 -13.64 -21.76 -21.77
CA ARG A 6 -13.25 -21.95 -23.18
C ARG A 6 -12.68 -20.71 -23.88
N ASN A 7 -13.05 -19.50 -23.43
CA ASN A 7 -12.66 -18.23 -24.05
C ASN A 7 -12.05 -17.19 -23.09
N ILE A 8 -12.41 -17.23 -21.79
CA ILE A 8 -11.96 -16.24 -20.79
C ILE A 8 -11.67 -16.97 -19.49
N ALA A 9 -10.41 -17.00 -19.09
CA ALA A 9 -9.99 -17.58 -17.82
C ALA A 9 -10.30 -16.64 -16.64
N THR A 10 -10.98 -17.15 -15.61
CA THR A 10 -11.13 -16.41 -14.35
C THR A 10 -9.79 -16.40 -13.61
N SER A 11 -9.23 -15.20 -13.39
CA SER A 11 -7.89 -15.00 -12.82
C SER A 11 -7.90 -14.19 -11.51
N HIS A 12 -9.06 -14.04 -10.87
CA HIS A 12 -9.22 -13.28 -9.63
C HIS A 12 -10.01 -14.05 -8.57
N GLU A 13 -9.79 -13.65 -7.32
CA GLU A 13 -10.55 -14.08 -6.15
C GLU A 13 -11.03 -12.86 -5.35
N TYR A 14 -11.86 -13.09 -4.34
CA TYR A 14 -12.43 -12.03 -3.52
C TYR A 14 -11.94 -12.14 -2.07
N LEU A 15 -11.63 -10.99 -1.47
CA LEU A 15 -11.45 -10.83 -0.03
C LEU A 15 -12.57 -9.96 0.50
N LEU A 16 -13.40 -10.51 1.39
CA LEU A 16 -14.45 -9.75 2.05
C LEU A 16 -13.93 -9.28 3.41
N ILE A 17 -14.02 -7.97 3.66
CA ILE A 17 -13.54 -7.35 4.90
C ILE A 17 -14.75 -6.70 5.59
N TYR A 18 -14.99 -7.09 6.84
CA TYR A 18 -16.06 -6.56 7.67
C TYR A 18 -15.51 -5.96 8.96
N GLY A 19 -16.10 -4.85 9.41
CA GLY A 19 -15.82 -4.23 10.69
C GLY A 19 -16.91 -4.53 11.70
N LYS A 20 -16.55 -4.87 12.94
CA LYS A 20 -17.52 -5.12 14.03
C LYS A 20 -18.42 -3.92 14.31
N SER A 21 -17.95 -2.70 14.03
CA SER A 21 -18.72 -1.47 14.19
C SER A 21 -18.25 -0.40 13.21
N SER A 22 -18.96 0.72 13.13
CA SER A 22 -18.57 1.91 12.35
C SER A 22 -17.24 2.55 12.79
N LYS A 23 -16.72 2.16 13.96
CA LYS A 23 -15.41 2.61 14.45
C LYS A 23 -14.24 1.78 13.91
N ALA A 24 -14.50 0.63 13.30
CA ALA A 24 -13.44 -0.20 12.73
C ALA A 24 -12.73 0.56 11.60
N CYS A 25 -11.41 0.56 11.63
CA CYS A 25 -10.57 1.21 10.64
C CYS A 25 -9.49 0.27 10.13
N LEU A 26 -9.02 0.52 8.91
CA LEU A 26 -7.85 -0.15 8.36
C LEU A 26 -6.60 0.64 8.76
N VAL A 27 -5.53 -0.06 9.12
CA VAL A 27 -4.22 0.56 9.40
C VAL A 27 -3.57 1.04 8.10
N GLY A 28 -3.83 0.34 6.99
CA GLY A 28 -3.25 0.62 5.68
C GLY A 28 -1.95 -0.15 5.42
N LEU A 29 -1.47 -0.09 4.18
CA LEU A 29 -0.25 -0.79 3.77
C LEU A 29 0.98 0.10 3.94
N PRO A 30 2.16 -0.47 4.22
CA PRO A 30 3.40 0.30 4.28
C PRO A 30 3.62 1.04 2.96
N ASP A 31 4.13 2.27 3.06
CA ASP A 31 4.61 2.97 1.89
C ASP A 31 5.86 2.26 1.34
N ASP A 32 6.07 2.38 0.04
CA ASP A 32 7.20 1.78 -0.65
C ASP A 32 8.27 2.87 -0.77
N ASP A 33 9.33 2.73 0.02
CA ASP A 33 10.42 3.71 0.11
C ASP A 33 11.19 3.80 -1.22
N THR A 34 11.17 2.75 -2.06
CA THR A 34 11.86 2.74 -3.36
C THR A 34 11.27 3.74 -4.36
N LEU A 35 10.04 4.21 -4.12
CA LEU A 35 9.38 5.23 -4.95
C LEU A 35 9.96 6.64 -4.73
N TYR A 36 10.74 6.85 -3.68
CA TYR A 36 11.30 8.15 -3.29
C TYR A 36 12.70 8.33 -3.91
N ASN A 37 12.70 8.72 -5.18
CA ASN A 37 13.89 8.71 -6.05
C ASN A 37 14.76 9.98 -6.01
N LYS A 38 14.50 10.91 -5.08
CA LYS A 38 15.25 12.16 -4.92
C LYS A 38 15.63 12.36 -3.47
N THR A 39 16.64 13.19 -3.23
CA THR A 39 17.12 13.50 -1.88
C THR A 39 17.48 14.97 -1.81
N ASP A 40 17.12 15.63 -0.71
CA ASP A 40 17.63 16.94 -0.33
C ASP A 40 17.89 16.95 1.20
N GLU A 41 18.17 18.14 1.76
CA GLU A 41 18.46 18.32 3.18
C GLU A 41 17.32 17.85 4.13
N TYR A 42 16.10 17.69 3.62
CA TYR A 42 14.94 17.21 4.39
C TYR A 42 14.68 15.70 4.23
N GLY A 43 15.50 15.00 3.44
CA GLY A 43 15.46 13.54 3.28
C GLY A 43 15.06 13.07 1.88
N HIS A 44 14.66 11.80 1.78
CA HIS A 44 14.23 11.20 0.52
C HIS A 44 12.83 11.67 0.15
N TYR A 45 12.61 12.03 -1.11
CA TYR A 45 11.33 12.51 -1.60
C TYR A 45 11.05 12.09 -3.05
N LYS A 46 9.80 12.29 -3.47
CA LYS A 46 9.36 12.21 -4.86
C LYS A 46 8.52 13.43 -5.22
N ILE A 47 8.40 13.69 -6.52
CA ILE A 47 7.62 14.81 -7.06
C ILE A 47 6.39 14.23 -7.75
N ASP A 48 5.29 14.04 -7.02
CA ASP A 48 4.07 13.42 -7.55
C ASP A 48 2.77 14.10 -7.10
N GLY A 49 2.82 15.11 -6.23
CA GLY A 49 1.64 15.86 -5.81
C GLY A 49 1.45 17.12 -6.64
N LEU A 50 0.49 17.18 -7.57
CA LEU A 50 0.14 18.46 -8.21
C LEU A 50 -0.35 19.44 -7.12
N PHE A 51 0.29 20.61 -7.01
CA PHE A 51 -0.02 21.58 -5.96
C PHE A 51 -1.32 22.37 -6.21
N ARG A 52 -1.92 22.19 -7.39
CA ARG A 52 -3.23 22.71 -7.77
C ARG A 52 -4.32 21.68 -7.49
N LYS A 53 -5.40 22.09 -6.80
CA LYS A 53 -6.54 21.21 -6.51
C LYS A 53 -7.22 20.76 -7.80
N LYS A 54 -7.62 19.48 -7.84
CA LYS A 54 -8.48 18.88 -8.88
C LYS A 54 -9.80 18.39 -8.27
N GLY A 55 -10.82 18.27 -9.10
CA GLY A 55 -12.14 17.75 -8.73
C GLY A 55 -12.97 18.72 -7.91
N GLU A 56 -13.68 18.20 -6.91
CA GLU A 56 -14.57 18.98 -6.05
C GLU A 56 -13.82 20.09 -5.30
N ALA A 57 -14.51 21.24 -5.14
CA ALA A 57 -14.02 22.44 -4.47
C ALA A 57 -12.65 22.91 -5.01
N SER A 58 -12.46 22.88 -6.33
CA SER A 58 -11.20 23.21 -6.99
C SER A 58 -11.14 24.60 -7.60
N LEU A 59 -12.26 25.31 -7.72
CA LEU A 59 -12.32 26.61 -8.37
C LEU A 59 -11.83 27.71 -7.44
N ARG A 60 -11.36 28.82 -8.03
CA ARG A 60 -11.07 30.05 -7.28
C ARG A 60 -12.28 30.51 -6.46
N SER A 61 -13.48 30.45 -7.05
CA SER A 61 -14.73 30.86 -6.39
C SER A 61 -15.02 30.07 -5.11
N ASP A 62 -14.57 28.81 -5.03
CA ASP A 62 -14.81 27.96 -3.86
C ASP A 62 -14.00 28.44 -2.64
N ARG A 63 -12.77 28.92 -2.87
CA ARG A 63 -11.89 29.51 -1.84
C ARG A 63 -10.98 30.60 -2.44
N PRO A 64 -11.46 31.85 -2.56
CA PRO A 64 -10.73 32.93 -3.22
C PRO A 64 -9.33 33.21 -2.65
N ASN A 65 -9.16 33.05 -1.33
CA ASN A 65 -7.88 33.26 -0.63
C ASN A 65 -6.77 32.24 -1.00
N MET A 66 -7.12 31.18 -1.75
CA MET A 66 -6.15 30.19 -2.25
C MET A 66 -5.85 30.37 -3.75
N PHE A 67 -6.27 31.48 -4.34
CA PHE A 67 -5.83 31.97 -5.65
C PHE A 67 -4.89 33.14 -5.45
N TYR A 68 -3.59 32.87 -5.53
CA TYR A 68 -2.56 33.89 -5.37
C TYR A 68 -1.33 33.50 -6.19
N PRO A 69 -0.47 34.45 -6.59
CA PRO A 69 0.72 34.12 -7.34
C PRO A 69 1.74 33.40 -6.47
N LEU A 70 2.34 32.37 -7.05
CA LEU A 70 3.63 31.85 -6.65
C LEU A 70 4.67 32.29 -7.67
N TYR A 71 5.92 32.43 -7.22
CA TYR A 71 7.03 32.84 -8.05
C TYR A 71 8.03 31.70 -8.13
N ALA A 72 8.42 31.30 -9.33
CA ALA A 72 9.31 30.17 -9.51
C ALA A 72 10.48 30.47 -10.44
N ASN A 73 11.62 29.86 -10.13
CA ASN A 73 12.77 29.88 -11.02
C ASN A 73 12.64 28.71 -12.02
N PRO A 74 12.50 28.95 -13.33
CA PRO A 74 12.30 27.89 -14.31
C PRO A 74 13.53 26.99 -14.52
N LYS A 75 14.72 27.44 -14.11
CA LYS A 75 15.98 26.68 -14.22
C LYS A 75 16.19 25.76 -13.02
N THR A 76 15.95 26.25 -11.81
CA THR A 76 16.21 25.49 -10.57
C THR A 76 14.96 24.80 -10.01
N GLY A 77 13.78 25.21 -10.43
CA GLY A 77 12.49 24.75 -9.91
C GLY A 77 12.15 25.28 -8.51
N HIS A 78 12.96 26.18 -7.95
CA HIS A 78 12.70 26.82 -6.66
C HIS A 78 11.40 27.64 -6.72
N VAL A 79 10.60 27.59 -5.65
CA VAL A 79 9.30 28.26 -5.53
C VAL A 79 9.30 29.18 -4.31
N SER A 80 8.73 30.37 -4.45
CA SER A 80 8.62 31.40 -3.43
C SER A 80 7.22 32.02 -3.46
N THR A 81 6.76 32.56 -2.32
CA THR A 81 5.55 33.39 -2.24
C THR A 81 5.83 34.87 -2.47
N GLU A 82 7.10 35.25 -2.56
CA GLU A 82 7.60 36.61 -2.72
C GLU A 82 8.25 36.78 -4.10
N ALA A 83 7.91 37.89 -4.76
CA ALA A 83 8.43 38.24 -6.07
C ALA A 83 9.91 38.63 -6.01
N LYS A 84 10.69 38.17 -6.99
CA LYS A 84 12.08 38.59 -7.23
C LYS A 84 12.28 38.71 -8.74
N SER A 85 13.22 39.56 -9.16
CA SER A 85 13.46 39.90 -10.58
C SER A 85 13.70 38.70 -11.49
N GLU A 86 14.22 37.59 -10.96
CA GLU A 86 14.56 36.38 -11.73
C GLU A 86 13.47 35.29 -11.70
N LEU A 87 12.34 35.54 -11.03
CA LEU A 87 11.28 34.54 -10.86
C LEU A 87 10.09 34.82 -11.76
N VAL A 88 9.52 33.76 -12.30
CA VAL A 88 8.31 33.80 -13.12
C VAL A 88 7.08 33.65 -12.23
N GLU A 89 6.09 34.52 -12.44
CA GLU A 89 4.81 34.47 -11.75
C GLU A 89 3.92 33.35 -12.29
N ILE A 90 3.32 32.57 -11.39
CA ILE A 90 2.51 31.39 -11.71
C ILE A 90 1.23 31.43 -10.88
N TYR A 91 0.09 31.29 -11.57
CA TYR A 91 -1.24 31.15 -10.97
C TYR A 91 -1.76 29.70 -11.09
N PRO A 92 -2.73 29.29 -10.25
CA PRO A 92 -3.33 27.96 -10.30
C PRO A 92 -4.32 27.83 -11.47
N ILE A 93 -3.88 28.08 -12.70
CA ILE A 93 -4.71 27.99 -13.90
C ILE A 93 -4.47 26.64 -14.58
N ASP A 94 -5.53 25.89 -14.90
CA ASP A 94 -5.40 24.62 -15.59
C ASP A 94 -5.17 24.75 -17.10
N SER A 95 -4.91 23.63 -17.78
CA SER A 95 -4.61 23.61 -19.21
C SER A 95 -5.78 24.07 -20.10
N LYS A 96 -6.98 24.24 -19.53
CA LYS A 96 -8.16 24.79 -20.21
C LYS A 96 -8.40 26.26 -19.88
N GLY A 97 -7.47 26.91 -19.18
CA GLY A 97 -7.60 28.30 -18.74
C GLY A 97 -8.49 28.51 -17.52
N ILE A 98 -8.94 27.44 -16.85
CA ILE A 98 -9.84 27.57 -15.70
C ILE A 98 -9.03 27.96 -14.45
N GLU A 99 -9.45 29.03 -13.79
CA GLU A 99 -8.92 29.46 -12.49
C GLU A 99 -9.28 28.45 -11.39
N ARG A 100 -8.30 27.64 -10.99
CA ARG A 100 -8.41 26.73 -9.86
C ARG A 100 -7.89 27.39 -8.59
N ARG A 101 -7.64 26.60 -7.55
CA ARG A 101 -6.96 27.06 -6.34
C ARG A 101 -5.75 26.19 -6.01
N TRP A 102 -4.81 26.77 -5.26
CA TRP A 102 -3.74 26.01 -4.62
C TRP A 102 -4.28 25.10 -3.51
N LEU A 103 -3.48 24.11 -3.14
CA LEU A 103 -3.77 23.23 -2.00
C LEU A 103 -3.60 23.95 -0.66
N TRP A 104 -2.69 24.93 -0.56
CA TRP A 104 -2.41 25.68 0.66
C TRP A 104 -2.82 27.15 0.54
N GLY A 105 -3.04 27.78 1.70
CA GLY A 105 -3.09 29.24 1.80
C GLY A 105 -1.68 29.85 1.70
N ARG A 106 -1.62 31.16 1.48
CA ARG A 106 -0.35 31.89 1.26
C ARG A 106 0.66 31.69 2.39
N ASP A 107 0.23 31.77 3.66
CA ASP A 107 1.14 31.66 4.81
C ASP A 107 1.76 30.27 4.92
N THR A 108 0.95 29.22 4.81
CA THR A 108 1.44 27.83 4.77
C THR A 108 2.38 27.60 3.59
N ALA A 109 2.09 28.17 2.41
CA ALA A 109 2.99 28.07 1.27
C ALA A 109 4.30 28.84 1.45
N LYS A 110 4.30 29.93 2.23
CA LYS A 110 5.51 30.67 2.58
C LYS A 110 6.39 29.81 3.50
N GLU A 111 5.82 29.30 4.58
CA GLU A 111 6.50 28.43 5.56
C GLU A 111 7.02 27.13 4.93
N ARG A 112 6.28 26.57 3.98
CA ARG A 112 6.57 25.25 3.36
C ARG A 112 7.00 25.36 1.90
N SER A 113 7.49 26.52 1.48
CA SER A 113 7.99 26.76 0.13
C SER A 113 9.09 25.77 -0.29
N TRP A 114 9.91 25.31 0.67
CA TRP A 114 10.91 24.25 0.48
C TRP A 114 10.33 22.91 0.00
N GLN A 115 9.06 22.64 0.29
CA GLN A 115 8.31 21.46 -0.17
C GLN A 115 7.72 21.64 -1.58
N LEU A 116 7.84 22.82 -2.19
CA LEU A 116 7.30 23.07 -3.51
C LEU A 116 8.40 22.97 -4.58
N TYR A 117 8.00 22.55 -5.77
CA TYR A 117 8.87 22.46 -6.94
C TYR A 117 8.12 22.87 -8.20
N ALA A 118 8.70 23.75 -9.00
CA ALA A 118 8.18 24.11 -10.30
C ALA A 118 8.86 23.29 -11.41
N SER A 119 8.06 22.73 -12.32
CA SER A 119 8.61 22.20 -13.57
C SER A 119 9.00 23.33 -14.52
N ASN A 120 9.82 23.00 -15.52
CA ASN A 120 10.16 23.91 -16.62
C ASN A 120 8.94 24.45 -17.39
N LYS A 121 7.77 23.80 -17.28
CA LYS A 121 6.50 24.25 -17.87
C LYS A 121 5.67 25.13 -16.93
N GLY A 122 6.22 25.55 -15.79
CA GLY A 122 5.52 26.37 -14.80
C GLY A 122 4.45 25.63 -14.01
N VAL A 123 4.50 24.29 -13.96
CA VAL A 123 3.56 23.50 -13.14
C VAL A 123 4.17 23.28 -11.75
N ILE A 124 3.43 23.67 -10.71
CA ILE A 124 3.87 23.51 -9.32
C ILE A 124 3.45 22.15 -8.77
N TYR A 125 4.41 21.46 -8.16
CA TYR A 125 4.26 20.19 -7.47
C TYR A 125 4.68 20.32 -6.01
N VAL A 126 4.24 19.36 -5.21
CA VAL A 126 4.66 19.12 -3.84
C VAL A 126 5.68 17.99 -3.85
N LYS A 127 6.81 18.21 -3.19
CA LYS A 127 7.76 17.19 -2.79
C LYS A 127 7.13 16.38 -1.65
N ASN A 128 6.82 15.12 -1.95
CA ASN A 128 6.33 14.19 -0.94
C ASN A 128 7.54 13.45 -0.37
N TYR A 129 7.83 13.72 0.90
CA TYR A 129 8.92 13.08 1.62
C TYR A 129 8.52 11.69 2.10
N SER A 130 9.51 10.79 2.10
CA SER A 130 9.38 9.46 2.65
C SER A 130 9.30 9.53 4.16
N ASN A 131 8.58 8.58 4.73
CA ASN A 131 8.47 8.43 6.17
C ASN A 131 8.16 6.96 6.41
N VAL A 132 9.01 6.30 7.20
CA VAL A 132 8.90 4.86 7.49
C VAL A 132 7.56 4.49 8.12
N LYS A 133 6.93 5.42 8.86
CA LYS A 133 5.61 5.23 9.47
C LYS A 133 4.44 5.53 8.53
N LYS A 134 4.71 6.04 7.32
CA LYS A 134 3.68 6.41 6.37
C LYS A 134 3.03 5.15 5.83
N ARG A 135 1.70 5.14 5.87
CA ARG A 135 0.88 4.07 5.31
C ARG A 135 -0.02 4.60 4.21
N LYS A 136 -0.19 3.78 3.18
CA LYS A 136 -1.08 4.01 2.05
C LYS A 136 -2.44 3.39 2.33
N LYS A 137 -3.48 4.02 1.78
CA LYS A 137 -4.82 3.43 1.75
C LYS A 137 -4.78 2.13 0.94
N VAL A 138 -5.43 1.10 1.49
CA VAL A 138 -5.65 -0.17 0.80
C VAL A 138 -6.51 0.09 -0.45
N ARG A 139 -6.09 -0.44 -1.59
CA ARG A 139 -6.86 -0.39 -2.84
C ARG A 139 -7.79 -1.59 -2.93
N THR A 140 -8.87 -1.45 -3.70
CA THR A 140 -9.84 -2.55 -3.91
C THR A 140 -9.34 -3.64 -4.84
N LEU A 141 -8.30 -3.35 -5.64
CA LEU A 141 -7.65 -4.31 -6.53
C LEU A 141 -6.22 -4.55 -6.06
N TRP A 142 -5.91 -5.81 -5.77
CA TRP A 142 -4.58 -6.31 -5.40
C TRP A 142 -4.09 -7.18 -6.55
N ASN A 143 -3.08 -6.70 -7.27
CA ASN A 143 -2.59 -7.30 -8.52
C ASN A 143 -1.09 -7.61 -8.48
N GLU A 144 -0.53 -7.70 -7.28
CA GLU A 144 0.86 -8.07 -7.03
C GLU A 144 1.07 -9.55 -7.39
N THR A 145 2.08 -9.84 -8.21
CA THR A 145 2.40 -11.22 -8.63
C THR A 145 2.85 -12.12 -7.48
N SER A 146 3.26 -11.52 -6.34
CA SER A 146 3.56 -12.23 -5.11
C SER A 146 2.31 -12.87 -4.48
N PHE A 147 1.11 -12.38 -4.78
CA PHE A 147 -0.15 -12.91 -4.26
C PHE A 147 -0.71 -14.08 -5.08
N TYR A 148 0.03 -14.60 -6.06
CA TYR A 148 -0.42 -15.72 -6.89
C TYR A 148 -0.25 -17.06 -6.16
N THR A 149 -1.27 -17.93 -6.23
CA THR A 149 -1.28 -19.26 -5.58
C THR A 149 -0.09 -20.15 -5.99
N GLU A 150 0.46 -19.96 -7.18
CA GLU A 150 1.67 -20.66 -7.64
C GLU A 150 2.87 -20.41 -6.70
N ARG A 151 3.01 -19.18 -6.18
CA ARG A 151 4.07 -18.83 -5.22
C ARG A 151 3.93 -19.62 -3.93
N ALA A 152 2.72 -19.75 -3.42
CA ALA A 152 2.43 -20.53 -2.22
C ALA A 152 2.82 -22.01 -2.36
N THR A 153 2.67 -22.58 -3.56
CA THR A 153 3.08 -23.97 -3.82
C THR A 153 4.59 -24.14 -3.71
N ASN A 154 5.36 -23.16 -4.17
CA ASN A 154 6.82 -23.19 -4.06
C ASN A 154 7.28 -22.98 -2.60
N GLU A 155 6.65 -22.06 -1.87
CA GLU A 155 6.90 -21.85 -0.43
C GLU A 155 6.73 -23.15 0.37
N ILE A 156 5.66 -23.93 0.12
CA ILE A 156 5.46 -25.23 0.77
C ILE A 156 6.54 -26.25 0.39
N LYS A 157 6.92 -26.30 -0.89
CA LYS A 157 7.99 -27.20 -1.34
C LYS A 157 9.34 -26.86 -0.72
N GLU A 158 9.64 -25.59 -0.47
CA GLU A 158 10.88 -25.17 0.20
C GLU A 158 10.94 -25.67 1.65
N ILE A 159 9.80 -25.73 2.35
CA ILE A 159 9.71 -26.19 3.74
C ILE A 159 9.73 -27.72 3.83
N PHE A 160 8.94 -28.40 3.02
CA PHE A 160 8.70 -29.84 3.15
C PHE A 160 9.45 -30.69 2.11
N GLY A 161 10.16 -30.06 1.17
CA GLY A 161 10.80 -30.72 0.03
C GLY A 161 9.85 -31.11 -1.10
N ASP A 162 8.53 -31.02 -0.87
CA ASP A 162 7.51 -31.46 -1.82
C ASP A 162 6.14 -30.81 -1.50
N LYS A 163 5.15 -31.03 -2.38
CA LYS A 163 3.82 -30.44 -2.31
C LYS A 163 2.92 -31.25 -1.37
N VAL A 164 3.03 -30.98 -0.07
CA VAL A 164 2.15 -31.60 0.96
C VAL A 164 0.81 -30.89 1.15
N PHE A 165 0.64 -29.69 0.58
CA PHE A 165 -0.64 -28.97 0.51
C PHE A 165 -1.01 -28.64 -0.92
N ASP A 166 -2.29 -28.83 -1.27
CA ASP A 166 -2.75 -28.63 -2.64
C ASP A 166 -2.89 -27.17 -3.04
N THR A 167 -3.43 -26.35 -2.13
CA THR A 167 -3.83 -24.96 -2.39
C THR A 167 -3.51 -24.02 -1.20
N PRO A 168 -2.24 -23.98 -0.74
CA PRO A 168 -1.83 -23.04 0.30
C PRO A 168 -2.11 -21.59 -0.13
N LYS A 169 -2.45 -20.73 0.82
CA LYS A 169 -2.50 -19.28 0.55
C LYS A 169 -1.08 -18.73 0.50
N PRO A 170 -0.77 -17.78 -0.42
CA PRO A 170 0.56 -17.17 -0.48
C PRO A 170 0.89 -16.42 0.80
N LEU A 171 2.10 -16.60 1.31
CA LEU A 171 2.54 -15.97 2.56
C LEU A 171 2.52 -14.45 2.47
N SER A 172 2.96 -13.90 1.34
CA SER A 172 2.95 -12.45 1.10
C SER A 172 1.54 -11.85 1.10
N TYR A 173 0.54 -12.59 0.59
CA TYR A 173 -0.85 -12.15 0.58
C TYR A 173 -1.44 -12.06 1.99
N ILE A 174 -1.25 -13.11 2.79
CA ILE A 174 -1.73 -13.14 4.17
C ILE A 174 -0.98 -12.11 5.03
N SER A 175 0.32 -11.93 4.79
CA SER A 175 1.12 -10.88 5.45
C SER A 175 0.58 -9.48 5.15
N ALA A 176 0.23 -9.17 3.90
CA ALA A 176 -0.36 -7.89 3.53
C ALA A 176 -1.74 -7.66 4.16
N ILE A 177 -2.57 -8.72 4.27
CA ILE A 177 -3.83 -8.66 5.01
C ILE A 177 -3.58 -8.31 6.48
N LEU A 178 -2.74 -9.08 7.17
CA LEU A 178 -2.47 -8.85 8.60
C LEU A 178 -1.84 -7.48 8.84
N ASP A 179 -0.88 -7.06 8.02
CA ASP A 179 -0.22 -5.78 8.20
C ASP A 179 -1.14 -4.58 7.97
N SER A 180 -2.15 -4.73 7.10
CA SER A 180 -3.13 -3.67 6.81
C SER A 180 -4.31 -3.61 7.79
N LEU A 181 -4.56 -4.67 8.55
CA LEU A 181 -5.74 -4.83 9.39
C LEU A 181 -5.44 -4.96 10.89
N ALA A 182 -4.31 -5.54 11.26
CA ALA A 182 -4.02 -5.96 12.63
C ALA A 182 -2.97 -5.05 13.27
N ASP A 183 -3.27 -4.61 14.49
CA ASP A 183 -2.30 -3.95 15.35
C ASP A 183 -1.10 -4.86 15.65
N SER A 184 0.00 -4.26 16.09
CA SER A 184 1.24 -4.99 16.33
C SER A 184 1.19 -5.95 17.51
N ASP A 185 0.16 -5.91 18.35
CA ASP A 185 -0.07 -6.80 19.48
C ASP A 185 -1.41 -7.59 19.37
N ALA A 186 -2.00 -7.62 18.17
CA ALA A 186 -3.30 -8.24 17.94
C ALA A 186 -3.36 -9.74 18.25
N LEU A 187 -4.53 -10.20 18.71
CA LEU A 187 -4.88 -11.62 18.76
C LEU A 187 -5.62 -11.99 17.47
N ILE A 188 -5.04 -12.89 16.68
CA ILE A 188 -5.52 -13.32 15.38
C ILE A 188 -6.09 -14.72 15.50
N LEU A 189 -7.34 -14.92 15.07
CA LEU A 189 -7.98 -16.22 15.01
C LEU A 189 -8.11 -16.66 13.55
N ASP A 190 -7.61 -17.85 13.25
CA ASP A 190 -7.87 -18.55 12.00
C ASP A 190 -8.44 -19.93 12.30
N PHE A 191 -9.73 -20.11 12.03
CA PHE A 191 -10.44 -21.35 12.33
C PHE A 191 -10.55 -22.30 11.12
N PHE A 192 -9.80 -22.00 10.04
CA PHE A 192 -9.57 -22.86 8.89
C PHE A 192 -8.09 -22.81 8.52
N ALA A 193 -7.23 -23.22 9.46
CA ALA A 193 -5.80 -22.94 9.41
C ALA A 193 -5.11 -23.47 8.14
N GLY A 194 -5.53 -24.63 7.62
CA GLY A 194 -4.94 -25.30 6.47
C GLY A 194 -3.43 -25.50 6.66
N SER A 195 -2.64 -24.84 5.81
CA SER A 195 -1.17 -24.83 5.90
C SER A 195 -0.60 -23.84 6.93
N ALA A 196 -1.42 -23.39 7.88
CA ALA A 196 -1.08 -22.41 8.92
C ALA A 196 -0.43 -21.10 8.42
N THR A 197 -0.69 -20.70 7.17
CA THR A 197 -0.06 -19.51 6.55
C THR A 197 -0.30 -18.24 7.38
N THR A 198 -1.45 -18.15 8.07
CA THR A 198 -1.77 -17.04 8.99
C THR A 198 -0.80 -16.93 10.16
N ALA A 199 -0.42 -18.04 10.79
CA ALA A 199 0.58 -18.02 11.87
C ALA A 199 1.97 -17.70 11.33
N HIS A 200 2.35 -18.25 10.18
CA HIS A 200 3.61 -17.94 9.54
C HIS A 200 3.73 -16.44 9.21
N ALA A 201 2.68 -15.84 8.63
CA ALA A 201 2.63 -14.42 8.33
C ALA A 201 2.75 -13.54 9.59
N ALA A 202 2.00 -13.89 10.66
CA ALA A 202 2.07 -13.15 11.92
C ALA A 202 3.47 -13.21 12.56
N ALA A 203 4.14 -14.37 12.53
CA ALA A 203 5.49 -14.55 13.03
C ALA A 203 6.51 -13.73 12.23
N LEU A 204 6.39 -13.69 10.89
CA LEU A 204 7.23 -12.84 10.04
C LEU A 204 7.04 -11.36 10.35
N LEU A 205 5.79 -10.91 10.48
CA LEU A 205 5.50 -9.52 10.83
C LEU A 205 6.12 -9.15 12.17
N ASN A 206 5.90 -9.95 13.21
CA ASN A 206 6.51 -9.74 14.53
C ASN A 206 8.04 -9.65 14.47
N LYS A 207 8.69 -10.51 13.66
CA LYS A 207 10.14 -10.45 13.44
C LYS A 207 10.56 -9.15 12.75
N SER A 208 9.77 -8.66 11.81
CA SER A 208 10.09 -7.48 11.00
C SER A 208 9.84 -6.15 11.71
N ASP A 209 8.77 -6.04 12.50
CA ASP A 209 8.31 -4.80 13.12
C ASP A 209 8.43 -4.78 14.65
N GLY A 210 8.97 -5.85 15.25
CA GLY A 210 9.07 -6.00 16.71
C GLY A 210 7.71 -6.22 17.40
N GLY A 211 6.68 -6.59 16.64
CA GLY A 211 5.35 -6.88 17.12
C GLY A 211 5.26 -8.10 18.04
N LYS A 212 4.11 -8.25 18.67
CA LYS A 212 3.72 -9.30 19.61
C LYS A 212 2.37 -9.93 19.25
N ARG A 213 2.03 -9.94 17.96
CA ARG A 213 0.80 -10.58 17.45
C ARG A 213 0.78 -12.04 17.87
N LYS A 214 -0.37 -12.52 18.34
CA LYS A 214 -0.59 -13.91 18.76
C LYS A 214 -1.60 -14.55 17.84
N THR A 215 -1.40 -15.82 17.51
CA THR A 215 -2.33 -16.58 16.66
C THR A 215 -2.99 -17.70 17.43
N ILE A 216 -4.30 -17.85 17.24
CA ILE A 216 -5.08 -19.04 17.60
C ILE A 216 -5.46 -19.70 16.29
N LEU A 217 -4.94 -20.90 16.05
CA LEU A 217 -5.30 -21.71 14.89
C LEU A 217 -6.27 -22.81 15.30
N MET A 218 -7.27 -23.07 14.48
CA MET A 218 -8.09 -24.27 14.57
C MET A 218 -8.07 -24.97 13.22
N GLU A 219 -7.89 -26.28 13.28
CA GLU A 219 -7.96 -27.18 12.13
C GLU A 219 -8.73 -28.44 12.53
N ASN A 220 -9.34 -29.09 11.55
CA ASN A 220 -9.97 -30.37 11.77
C ASN A 220 -8.93 -31.50 11.88
N ASN A 221 -9.28 -32.57 12.60
CA ASN A 221 -8.49 -33.80 12.63
C ASN A 221 -8.87 -34.73 11.46
N THR A 222 -9.05 -34.18 10.27
CA THR A 222 -9.33 -35.02 9.09
C THR A 222 -8.12 -35.89 8.78
N LEU A 223 -8.38 -37.19 8.57
CA LEU A 223 -7.34 -38.14 8.21
C LEU A 223 -6.77 -37.86 6.81
N ILE A 224 -5.45 -37.95 6.70
CA ILE A 224 -4.74 -37.86 5.43
C ILE A 224 -4.91 -39.19 4.68
N PRO A 225 -5.29 -39.19 3.39
CA PRO A 225 -5.37 -40.41 2.60
C PRO A 225 -4.02 -41.15 2.54
N GLU A 226 -4.00 -42.47 2.65
CA GLU A 226 -2.76 -43.27 2.68
C GLU A 226 -1.86 -43.08 1.45
N LYS A 227 -2.47 -42.73 0.30
CA LYS A 227 -1.76 -42.48 -0.96
C LYS A 227 -1.11 -41.09 -1.00
N HIS A 228 -1.52 -40.18 -0.13
CA HIS A 228 -1.01 -38.82 -0.08
C HIS A 228 0.43 -38.79 0.45
N LEU A 229 1.22 -37.84 -0.04
CA LEU A 229 2.64 -37.77 0.31
C LEU A 229 2.89 -37.57 1.80
N ALA A 230 2.13 -36.68 2.44
CA ALA A 230 2.24 -36.43 3.87
C ALA A 230 2.05 -37.71 4.71
N TYR A 231 1.18 -38.64 4.27
CA TYR A 231 1.01 -39.91 4.98
C TYR A 231 2.28 -40.77 4.96
N LYS A 232 2.99 -40.78 3.83
CA LYS A 232 4.27 -41.49 3.67
C LYS A 232 5.39 -40.88 4.54
N LEU A 233 5.27 -39.60 4.90
CA LEU A 233 6.16 -38.91 5.83
C LEU A 233 5.80 -39.15 7.31
N GLY A 234 4.76 -39.94 7.58
CA GLY A 234 4.34 -40.34 8.93
C GLY A 234 3.22 -39.49 9.55
N PHE A 235 2.69 -38.52 8.81
CA PHE A 235 1.59 -37.66 9.26
C PHE A 235 0.23 -38.33 9.06
N LYS A 236 -0.68 -38.23 10.03
CA LYS A 236 -1.96 -38.95 10.01
C LYS A 236 -3.15 -38.03 9.78
N THR A 237 -3.08 -36.81 10.28
CA THR A 237 -4.15 -35.81 10.18
C THR A 237 -3.66 -34.53 9.54
N ILE A 238 -4.56 -33.74 8.96
CA ILE A 238 -4.21 -32.43 8.37
C ILE A 238 -3.50 -31.55 9.40
N ALA A 239 -3.97 -31.54 10.65
CA ALA A 239 -3.35 -30.80 11.74
C ALA A 239 -1.89 -31.20 12.03
N ASP A 240 -1.45 -32.41 11.66
CA ASP A 240 -0.05 -32.83 11.85
C ASP A 240 0.91 -32.15 10.87
N ILE A 241 0.40 -31.67 9.73
CA ILE A 241 1.20 -30.98 8.69
C ILE A 241 0.93 -29.48 8.60
N SER A 242 -0.09 -28.99 9.30
CA SER A 242 -0.36 -27.56 9.49
C SER A 242 0.80 -26.88 10.22
#